data_AF-A0A9P4X154-F1
#
_entry.id   AF-A0A9P4X154-F1
#
_cell.length_a   1.000
_cell.length_b   1.000
_cell.length_c   1.000
_cell.angle_alpha   90.00
_cell.angle_beta   90.00
_cell.angle_gamma   90.00
#
_symmetry.space_group_name_H-M   'P 1'
#
loop_
_entity.id
_entity.type
_entity.pdbx_description
1 polymer ?
#
loop_
_entity_poly.entity_id
_entity_poly.type
_entity_poly.pdbx_seq_one_letter_code
_entity_poly.pdbx_strand_id
1 'polypeptide(L)'
;MPPAKSKSTGLGLESDGLELPASELPPVDESKILKLPMLWKNPLTGKFALQIHPSAVRRLHLNDGSMIDDLKEVRDIVYRLQRPGIAPELVYCHDWEEGDMVLFNNQGTIHSVVGAFAPNEVRIFRQCNLASSTPPEGPDSASQEAWTQPLRTYEPTKSPQAAEQAWMKPMRAY
;
A
#
# COMPACT_ATOMS: atom_id res chain seq x y z
N MET A 1 3.05 8.53 -19.73
CA MET A 1 2.46 7.90 -18.54
C MET A 1 1.94 6.53 -18.93
N PRO A 2 2.03 5.50 -18.06
CA PRO A 2 1.38 4.23 -18.31
C PRO A 2 -0.13 4.45 -18.56
N PRO A 3 -0.77 3.70 -19.47
CA PRO A 3 -2.16 3.95 -19.82
C PRO A 3 -3.16 3.38 -18.79
N ALA A 4 -2.74 2.40 -17.99
CA ALA A 4 -3.53 1.85 -16.89
C ALA A 4 -3.92 2.93 -15.87
N LYS A 5 -5.19 2.91 -15.46
CA LYS A 5 -5.78 3.90 -14.54
C LYS A 5 -6.03 3.32 -13.16
N SER A 6 -6.04 4.19 -12.16
CA SER A 6 -6.54 3.85 -10.82
C SER A 6 -8.07 3.83 -10.82
N LYS A 7 -8.65 2.97 -9.97
CA LYS A 7 -10.10 2.99 -9.71
C LYS A 7 -10.47 4.32 -9.04
N SER A 8 -11.64 4.87 -9.39
CA SER A 8 -12.15 6.13 -8.80
C SER A 8 -12.37 6.05 -7.29
N THR A 9 -12.51 4.85 -6.73
CA THR A 9 -12.64 4.62 -5.30
C THR A 9 -11.32 4.63 -4.54
N GLY A 10 -10.18 4.79 -5.24
CA GLY A 10 -8.84 4.69 -4.64
C GLY A 10 -8.39 3.27 -4.28
N LEU A 11 -9.20 2.24 -4.57
CA LEU A 11 -8.95 0.85 -4.20
C LEU A 11 -8.31 0.05 -5.35
N GLY A 12 -7.09 0.44 -5.74
CA GLY A 12 -6.29 -0.28 -6.74
C GLY A 12 -6.42 0.25 -8.17
N LEU A 13 -6.06 -0.61 -9.12
CA LEU A 13 -5.99 -0.30 -10.55
C LEU A 13 -7.13 -0.97 -11.33
N GLU A 14 -7.51 -0.36 -12.45
CA GLU A 14 -8.38 -1.00 -13.43
C GLU A 14 -7.65 -2.14 -14.15
N SER A 15 -8.43 -3.13 -14.61
CA SER A 15 -7.96 -4.25 -15.44
C SER A 15 -8.70 -4.27 -16.76
N ASP A 16 -8.36 -3.29 -17.59
CA ASP A 16 -8.95 -2.99 -18.91
C ASP A 16 -8.00 -3.31 -20.07
N GLY A 17 -6.88 -4.00 -19.79
CA GLY A 17 -5.88 -4.37 -20.78
C GLY A 17 -4.92 -3.23 -21.15
N LEU A 18 -4.95 -2.12 -20.41
CA LEU A 18 -4.01 -1.00 -20.56
C LEU A 18 -2.77 -1.16 -19.67
N GLU A 19 -2.63 -2.26 -18.96
CA GLU A 19 -1.41 -2.58 -18.22
C GLU A 19 -0.24 -2.86 -19.16
N LEU A 20 0.95 -2.39 -18.77
CA LEU A 20 2.16 -2.72 -19.51
C LEU A 20 2.43 -4.24 -19.42
N PRO A 21 2.82 -4.88 -20.53
CA PRO A 21 3.22 -6.29 -20.49
C PRO A 21 4.47 -6.45 -19.63
N ALA A 22 4.64 -7.64 -19.03
CA ALA A 22 5.74 -7.91 -18.10
C ALA A 22 7.14 -7.65 -18.71
N SER A 23 7.29 -7.80 -20.03
CA SER A 23 8.53 -7.53 -20.77
C SER A 23 8.91 -6.05 -20.82
N GLU A 24 7.97 -5.14 -20.61
CA GLU A 24 8.18 -3.69 -20.61
C GLU A 24 8.32 -3.11 -19.19
N LEU A 25 8.11 -3.94 -18.17
CA LEU A 25 8.31 -3.52 -16.78
C LEU A 25 9.81 -3.49 -16.43
N PRO A 26 10.24 -2.55 -15.56
CA PRO A 26 11.58 -2.61 -14.98
C PRO A 26 11.84 -3.96 -14.29
N PRO A 27 13.10 -4.42 -14.25
CA PRO A 27 13.44 -5.67 -13.58
C PRO A 27 13.00 -5.64 -12.11
N VAL A 28 12.33 -6.69 -11.68
CA VAL A 28 11.92 -6.89 -10.30
C VAL A 28 12.97 -7.72 -9.59
N ASP A 29 13.40 -7.25 -8.44
CA ASP A 29 14.22 -8.03 -7.53
C ASP A 29 13.33 -9.05 -6.81
N GLU A 30 13.47 -10.33 -7.16
CA GLU A 30 12.68 -11.44 -6.61
C GLU A 30 12.77 -11.50 -5.07
N SER A 31 13.89 -11.07 -4.47
CA SER A 31 14.04 -11.01 -3.02
C SER A 31 13.15 -9.97 -2.35
N LYS A 32 12.65 -8.99 -3.12
CA LYS A 32 11.72 -7.95 -2.67
C LYS A 32 10.26 -8.33 -2.85
N ILE A 33 9.97 -9.47 -3.47
CA ILE A 33 8.61 -9.97 -3.61
C ILE A 33 8.21 -10.58 -2.28
N LEU A 34 7.40 -9.81 -1.54
CA LEU A 34 6.88 -10.27 -0.28
C LEU A 34 5.58 -11.02 -0.48
N LYS A 35 5.53 -12.05 0.33
CA LYS A 35 4.47 -12.98 0.51
C LYS A 35 4.00 -12.58 1.93
N LEU A 36 2.73 -12.19 2.13
CA LEU A 36 2.22 -11.66 3.42
C LEU A 36 0.80 -12.15 3.75
N PRO A 37 0.41 -12.25 5.04
CA PRO A 37 -0.98 -12.48 5.41
C PRO A 37 -1.84 -11.27 5.00
N MET A 38 -3.10 -11.53 4.62
CA MET A 38 -4.05 -10.47 4.27
C MET A 38 -4.68 -9.79 5.49
N LEU A 39 -4.67 -10.45 6.65
CA LEU A 39 -5.17 -9.90 7.92
C LEU A 39 -3.98 -9.68 8.84
N TRP A 40 -3.78 -8.45 9.30
CA TRP A 40 -2.70 -8.10 10.23
C TRP A 40 -3.28 -7.89 11.63
N LYS A 41 -2.69 -8.58 12.60
CA LYS A 41 -3.05 -8.48 14.02
C LYS A 41 -2.39 -7.23 14.60
N ASN A 42 -3.21 -6.36 15.19
CA ASN A 42 -2.71 -5.22 15.94
C ASN A 42 -2.13 -5.71 17.28
N PRO A 43 -0.83 -5.48 17.57
CA PRO A 43 -0.19 -6.04 18.76
C PRO A 43 -0.69 -5.45 20.08
N LEU A 44 -1.28 -4.25 20.06
CA LEU A 44 -1.81 -3.59 21.26
C LEU A 44 -3.24 -4.01 21.58
N THR A 45 -4.07 -4.21 20.55
CA THR A 45 -5.51 -4.45 20.71
C THR A 45 -5.95 -5.88 20.39
N GLY A 46 -5.09 -6.68 19.75
CA GLY A 46 -5.42 -8.01 19.23
C GLY A 46 -6.40 -8.03 18.07
N LYS A 47 -6.93 -6.87 17.63
CA LYS A 47 -7.88 -6.77 16.51
C LYS A 47 -7.18 -6.97 15.18
N PHE A 48 -7.92 -7.47 14.18
CA PHE A 48 -7.41 -7.64 12.82
C PHE A 48 -7.76 -6.45 11.93
N ALA A 49 -6.81 -6.08 11.07
CA ALA A 49 -7.03 -5.16 9.95
C ALA A 49 -6.79 -5.89 8.63
N LEU A 50 -7.65 -5.66 7.64
CA LEU A 50 -7.44 -6.15 6.28
C LEU A 50 -6.35 -5.29 5.61
N GLN A 51 -5.17 -5.87 5.38
CA GLN A 51 -4.00 -5.19 4.86
C GLN A 51 -3.51 -5.84 3.59
N ILE A 52 -3.84 -5.20 2.47
CA ILE A 52 -3.44 -5.59 1.12
C ILE A 52 -3.18 -4.29 0.38
N HIS A 53 -2.04 -4.16 -0.30
CA HIS A 53 -1.83 -3.03 -1.19
C HIS A 53 -2.49 -3.32 -2.55
N PRO A 54 -3.63 -2.69 -2.89
CA PRO A 54 -4.44 -3.14 -4.03
C PRO A 54 -3.78 -2.90 -5.39
N SER A 55 -2.83 -1.97 -5.49
CA SER A 55 -2.07 -1.74 -6.73
C SER A 55 -0.83 -2.64 -6.90
N ALA A 56 -0.35 -3.28 -5.83
CA ALA A 56 0.90 -4.05 -5.82
C ALA A 56 0.68 -5.56 -5.67
N VAL A 57 -0.53 -5.97 -5.27
CA VAL A 57 -0.91 -7.38 -5.18
C VAL A 57 -0.83 -8.05 -6.55
N ARG A 58 -0.22 -9.24 -6.58
CA ARG A 58 -0.04 -10.02 -7.82
C ARG A 58 -0.75 -11.37 -7.77
N ARG A 59 -0.79 -12.02 -6.61
CA ARG A 59 -1.29 -13.39 -6.45
C ARG A 59 -1.93 -13.56 -5.08
N LEU A 60 -2.89 -14.47 -4.98
CA LEU A 60 -3.49 -14.90 -3.72
C LEU A 60 -3.13 -16.38 -3.48
N HIS A 61 -2.61 -16.67 -2.30
CA HIS A 61 -2.30 -18.03 -1.86
C HIS A 61 -3.42 -18.54 -0.97
N LEU A 62 -3.97 -19.71 -1.28
CA LEU A 62 -5.11 -20.30 -0.58
C LEU A 62 -4.65 -21.34 0.45
N ASN A 63 -5.52 -21.65 1.41
CA ASN A 63 -5.20 -22.56 2.52
C ASN A 63 -5.04 -24.03 2.09
N ASP A 64 -5.59 -24.39 0.93
CA ASP A 64 -5.42 -25.71 0.32
C ASP A 64 -4.10 -25.84 -0.47
N GLY A 65 -3.26 -24.80 -0.47
CA GLY A 65 -1.99 -24.73 -1.18
C GLY A 65 -2.12 -24.30 -2.64
N SER A 66 -3.33 -24.12 -3.16
CA SER A 66 -3.55 -23.58 -4.50
C SER A 66 -3.29 -22.06 -4.55
N MET A 67 -3.21 -21.51 -5.76
CA MET A 67 -2.95 -20.10 -5.99
C MET A 67 -3.83 -19.52 -7.08
N ILE A 68 -4.27 -18.28 -6.89
CA ILE A 68 -4.92 -17.46 -7.90
C ILE A 68 -3.87 -16.48 -8.41
N ASP A 69 -3.53 -16.56 -9.70
CA ASP A 69 -2.51 -15.74 -10.34
C ASP A 69 -2.98 -14.99 -11.58
N ASP A 70 -4.25 -15.16 -11.99
CA ASP A 70 -4.90 -14.24 -12.91
C ASP A 70 -5.04 -12.86 -12.26
N LEU A 71 -4.36 -11.86 -12.83
CA LEU A 71 -4.25 -10.54 -12.23
C LEU A 71 -5.61 -9.85 -12.05
N LYS A 72 -6.52 -10.06 -13.01
CA LYS A 72 -7.86 -9.47 -12.97
C LYS A 72 -8.67 -10.11 -11.85
N GLU A 73 -8.68 -11.43 -11.75
CA GLU A 73 -9.36 -12.16 -10.67
C GLU A 73 -8.83 -11.77 -9.29
N VAL A 74 -7.50 -11.69 -9.14
CA VAL A 74 -6.85 -11.23 -7.90
C VAL A 74 -7.34 -9.83 -7.52
N ARG A 75 -7.33 -8.87 -8.45
CA ARG A 75 -7.78 -7.49 -8.18
C ARG A 75 -9.28 -7.42 -7.87
N ASP A 76 -10.10 -8.20 -8.55
CA ASP A 76 -11.55 -8.25 -8.32
C ASP A 76 -11.88 -8.80 -6.91
N ILE A 77 -11.16 -9.83 -6.47
CA ILE A 77 -11.28 -10.36 -5.10
C ILE A 77 -10.84 -9.32 -4.07
N VAL A 78 -9.66 -8.72 -4.24
CA VAL A 78 -9.12 -7.72 -3.30
C VAL A 78 -10.03 -6.51 -3.22
N TYR A 79 -10.54 -6.02 -4.37
CA TYR A 79 -11.51 -4.93 -4.41
C TYR A 79 -12.76 -5.28 -3.61
N ARG A 80 -13.36 -6.46 -3.82
CA ARG A 80 -14.55 -6.90 -3.09
C ARG A 80 -14.32 -6.97 -1.57
N LEU A 81 -13.13 -7.38 -1.13
CA LEU A 81 -12.77 -7.42 0.28
C LEU A 81 -12.59 -6.02 0.88
N GLN A 82 -11.98 -5.08 0.14
CA GLN A 82 -11.69 -3.73 0.63
C GLN A 82 -12.86 -2.76 0.47
N ARG A 83 -13.76 -2.99 -0.49
CA ARG A 83 -14.85 -2.08 -0.84
C ARG A 83 -15.79 -1.74 0.33
N PRO A 84 -16.10 -2.65 1.28
CA PRO A 84 -16.84 -2.28 2.48
C PRO A 84 -16.10 -1.27 3.37
N GLY A 85 -14.76 -1.30 3.39
CA GLY A 85 -13.92 -0.43 4.22
C GLY A 85 -13.93 1.05 3.82
N ILE A 86 -14.57 1.41 2.70
CA ILE A 86 -14.79 2.79 2.28
C ILE A 86 -16.27 3.22 2.39
N ALA A 87 -17.06 2.51 3.21
CA ALA A 87 -18.38 3.00 3.60
C ALA A 87 -18.22 4.37 4.30
N PRO A 88 -19.13 5.36 4.07
CA PRO A 88 -18.94 6.73 4.56
C PRO A 88 -18.61 6.83 6.05
N GLU A 89 -19.21 5.99 6.89
CA GLU A 89 -18.99 5.93 8.33
C GLU A 89 -17.61 5.38 8.76
N LEU A 90 -16.89 4.75 7.83
CA LEU A 90 -15.54 4.19 8.03
C LEU A 90 -14.44 5.07 7.41
N VAL A 91 -14.81 6.17 6.76
CA VAL A 91 -13.88 7.07 6.08
C VAL A 91 -13.70 8.37 6.86
N TYR A 92 -12.46 8.66 7.20
CA TYR A 92 -12.07 9.99 7.68
C TYR A 92 -11.54 10.82 6.51
N CYS A 93 -12.27 11.87 6.14
CA CYS A 93 -11.82 12.88 5.20
C CYS A 93 -11.24 14.06 5.96
N HIS A 94 -9.97 14.39 5.70
CA HIS A 94 -9.30 15.53 6.31
C HIS A 94 -9.28 16.70 5.32
N ASP A 95 -9.91 17.81 5.71
CA ASP A 95 -9.81 19.09 5.03
C ASP A 95 -8.57 19.81 5.56
N TRP A 96 -7.57 20.01 4.71
CA TRP A 96 -6.23 20.40 5.13
C TRP A 96 -6.09 21.92 5.26
N GLU A 97 -5.55 22.37 6.38
CA GLU A 97 -5.10 23.75 6.61
C GLU A 97 -3.58 23.83 6.85
N GLU A 98 -3.01 25.03 6.70
CA GLU A 98 -1.59 25.24 6.99
C GLU A 98 -1.31 24.98 8.47
N GLY A 99 -0.32 24.10 8.74
CA GLY A 99 0.05 23.70 10.09
C GLY A 99 -0.53 22.36 10.54
N ASP A 100 -1.46 21.77 9.77
CA ASP A 100 -2.02 20.47 10.08
C ASP A 100 -1.00 19.33 9.98
N MET A 101 -1.14 18.37 10.89
CA MET A 101 -0.36 17.14 10.92
C MET A 101 -1.28 15.95 11.20
N VAL A 102 -1.35 15.02 10.24
CA VAL A 102 -2.06 13.75 10.38
C VAL A 102 -1.09 12.64 10.71
N LEU A 103 -1.36 11.92 11.81
CA LEU A 103 -0.70 10.67 12.14
C LEU A 103 -1.70 9.53 12.01
N PHE A 104 -1.29 8.43 11.37
CA PHE A 104 -2.13 7.27 11.20
C PHE A 104 -1.34 5.97 11.37
N ASN A 105 -2.02 4.93 11.85
CA ASN A 105 -1.45 3.59 11.95
C ASN A 105 -1.51 2.91 10.57
N ASN A 106 -0.39 2.91 9.84
CA ASN A 106 -0.32 2.31 8.50
C ASN A 106 -0.63 0.81 8.48
N GLN A 107 -0.48 0.08 9.59
CA GLN A 107 -0.87 -1.34 9.68
C GLN A 107 -2.39 -1.52 9.89
N GLY A 108 -3.13 -0.47 10.22
CA GLY A 108 -4.57 -0.51 10.50
C GLY A 108 -5.45 0.24 9.50
N THR A 109 -4.86 1.04 8.61
CA THR A 109 -5.60 1.94 7.71
C THR A 109 -5.13 1.82 6.27
N ILE A 110 -6.04 2.03 5.33
CA ILE A 110 -5.72 2.37 3.94
C ILE A 110 -5.95 3.87 3.79
N HIS A 111 -5.09 4.53 3.02
CA HIS A 111 -5.25 5.95 2.69
C HIS A 111 -5.17 6.14 1.19
N SER A 112 -5.87 7.17 0.71
CA SER A 112 -5.85 7.57 -0.69
C SER A 112 -5.80 9.08 -0.76
N VAL A 113 -5.07 9.61 -1.74
CA VAL A 113 -5.08 11.04 -2.03
C VAL A 113 -6.30 11.31 -2.89
N VAL A 114 -7.23 12.10 -2.34
CA VAL A 114 -8.45 12.54 -3.02
C VAL A 114 -8.38 14.05 -3.26
N GLY A 115 -9.15 14.53 -4.25
CA GLY A 115 -9.29 15.95 -4.59
C GLY A 115 -8.98 16.24 -6.06
N ALA A 116 -9.84 17.03 -6.69
CA ALA A 116 -9.56 17.63 -7.99
C ALA A 116 -8.97 19.02 -7.74
N PHE A 117 -7.67 19.16 -7.92
CA PHE A 117 -7.00 20.46 -7.86
C PHE A 117 -7.37 21.28 -9.08
N ALA A 118 -7.47 22.60 -8.91
CA ALA A 118 -7.52 23.48 -10.07
C ALA A 118 -6.22 23.28 -10.90
N PRO A 119 -6.25 23.49 -12.24
CA PRO A 119 -5.06 23.25 -13.08
C PRO A 119 -3.78 23.99 -12.66
N ASN A 120 -3.92 25.08 -11.90
CA ASN A 120 -2.85 25.93 -11.40
C ASN A 120 -2.55 25.75 -9.89
N GLU A 121 -3.23 24.83 -9.22
CA GLU A 121 -3.07 24.60 -7.79
C GLU A 121 -1.96 23.58 -7.55
N VAL A 122 -1.10 23.88 -6.56
CA VAL A 122 0.05 23.04 -6.21
C VAL A 122 -0.06 22.64 -4.75
N ARG A 123 -0.06 21.33 -4.49
CA ARG A 123 -0.09 20.76 -3.15
C ARG A 123 1.21 20.03 -2.84
N ILE A 124 1.80 20.32 -1.68
CA ILE A 124 3.06 19.74 -1.23
C ILE A 124 2.90 19.29 0.22
N PHE A 125 3.28 18.05 0.52
CA PHE A 125 3.40 17.53 1.88
C PHE A 125 4.82 17.10 2.20
N ARG A 126 5.15 17.15 3.49
CA ARG A 126 6.32 16.48 4.05
C ARG A 126 5.84 15.22 4.75
N GLN A 127 6.31 14.06 4.29
CA GLN A 127 5.96 12.77 4.88
C GLN A 127 7.17 12.18 5.60
N CYS A 128 6.95 11.64 6.79
CA CYS A 128 7.91 10.80 7.50
C CYS A 128 7.25 9.45 7.78
N ASN A 129 7.93 8.36 7.39
CA ASN A 129 7.47 7.00 7.64
C ASN A 129 8.35 6.39 8.74
N LEU A 130 7.71 5.81 9.75
CA LEU A 130 8.41 5.04 10.79
C LEU A 130 8.48 3.58 10.35
N ALA A 131 9.69 3.02 10.33
CA ALA A 131 9.89 1.62 10.01
C ALA A 131 9.33 0.73 11.14
N SER A 132 8.69 -0.37 10.75
CA SER A 132 8.33 -1.43 11.70
C SER A 132 9.59 -2.18 12.12
N SER A 133 9.69 -2.56 13.40
CA SER A 133 10.76 -3.41 13.91
C SER A 133 10.51 -4.90 13.71
N THR A 134 9.25 -5.29 13.44
CA THR A 134 8.82 -6.68 13.27
C THR A 134 7.96 -6.87 12.02
N PRO A 135 7.94 -8.08 11.45
CA PRO A 135 7.00 -8.43 10.38
C PRO A 135 5.55 -8.41 10.91
N PRO A 136 4.55 -8.24 10.02
CA PRO A 136 3.14 -8.31 10.43
C PRO A 136 2.77 -9.73 10.88
N GLU A 137 2.01 -9.81 11.97
CA GLU A 137 1.45 -11.07 12.47
C GLU A 137 0.05 -11.30 11.88
N GLY A 138 -0.22 -12.53 11.46
CA GLY A 138 -1.54 -12.95 10.98
C GLY A 138 -2.41 -13.57 12.08
N PRO A 139 -3.56 -14.16 11.72
CA PRO A 139 -4.33 -15.01 12.62
C PRO A 139 -3.53 -16.25 13.05
N ASP A 140 -3.67 -16.67 14.31
CA ASP A 140 -2.89 -17.76 14.92
C ASP A 140 -3.04 -19.13 14.21
N SER A 141 -4.11 -19.30 13.42
CA SER A 141 -4.36 -20.50 12.60
C SER A 141 -3.60 -20.55 11.28
N ALA A 142 -2.91 -19.47 10.89
CA ALA A 142 -2.11 -19.42 9.67
C ALA A 142 -0.68 -19.91 9.96
N SER A 143 -0.14 -20.78 9.10
CA SER A 143 1.25 -21.25 9.25
C SER A 143 2.22 -20.07 9.15
N GLN A 144 3.09 -19.92 10.17
CA GLN A 144 4.08 -18.83 10.20
C GLN A 144 5.17 -18.99 9.14
N GLU A 145 5.38 -20.20 8.60
CA GLU A 145 6.44 -20.51 7.63
C GLU A 145 6.36 -19.70 6.33
N ALA A 146 5.23 -19.05 6.03
CA ALA A 146 5.03 -18.42 4.73
C ALA A 146 5.60 -16.99 4.60
N TRP A 147 5.87 -16.24 5.68
CA TRP A 147 5.98 -14.77 5.59
C TRP A 147 7.07 -14.11 6.48
N THR A 148 8.06 -14.86 6.98
CA THR A 148 8.94 -14.48 8.11
C THR A 148 10.23 -13.71 7.79
N GLN A 149 10.46 -13.26 6.56
CA GLN A 149 11.67 -12.46 6.32
C GLN A 149 11.55 -11.10 7.03
N PRO A 150 12.57 -10.66 7.80
CA PRO A 150 12.52 -9.37 8.47
C PRO A 150 12.31 -8.26 7.44
N LEU A 151 11.23 -7.49 7.62
CA LEU A 151 11.09 -6.20 6.95
C LEU A 151 12.31 -5.37 7.36
N ARG A 152 13.08 -4.94 6.34
CA ARG A 152 14.23 -4.01 6.42
C ARG A 152 14.50 -3.48 7.84
N THR A 153 15.66 -3.80 8.41
CA THR A 153 16.31 -2.78 9.23
C THR A 153 16.52 -1.60 8.30
N TYR A 154 15.99 -0.42 8.67
CA TYR A 154 16.32 0.80 7.96
C TYR A 154 17.81 1.08 8.23
N GLU A 155 18.67 0.59 7.34
CA GLU A 155 20.04 1.03 7.20
C GLU A 155 19.99 2.35 6.41
N PRO A 156 20.38 3.51 6.98
CA PRO A 156 20.38 4.76 6.26
C PRO A 156 21.35 4.67 5.07
N THR A 157 20.83 4.45 3.85
CA THR A 157 21.66 4.32 2.65
C THR A 157 22.15 5.66 2.12
N LYS A 158 21.83 6.78 2.78
CA LYS A 158 22.17 8.14 2.37
C LYS A 158 22.83 8.87 3.54
N SER A 159 23.89 9.63 3.26
CA SER A 159 24.50 10.52 4.25
C SER A 159 23.47 11.54 4.76
N PRO A 160 23.63 12.10 5.97
CA PRO A 160 22.72 13.10 6.51
C PRO A 160 22.44 14.27 5.54
N GLN A 161 23.47 14.74 4.81
CA GLN A 161 23.34 15.79 3.80
C GLN A 161 22.51 15.37 2.58
N ALA A 162 22.62 14.12 2.14
CA ALA A 162 21.81 13.58 1.04
C ALA A 162 20.36 13.33 1.46
N ALA A 163 20.10 13.05 2.74
CA ALA A 163 18.75 13.00 3.31
C ALA A 163 18.13 14.39 3.38
N GLU A 164 18.88 15.40 3.80
CA GLU A 164 18.43 16.81 3.87
C GLU A 164 18.12 17.39 2.47
N GLN A 165 18.96 17.12 1.46
CA GLN A 165 18.66 17.51 0.08
C GLN A 165 17.46 16.75 -0.52
N ALA A 166 17.25 15.49 -0.15
CA ALA A 166 16.06 14.75 -0.57
C ALA A 166 14.79 15.29 0.10
N TRP A 167 14.89 15.72 1.36
CA TRP A 167 13.82 16.35 2.12
C TRP A 167 13.37 17.69 1.52
N MET A 168 14.30 18.43 0.91
CA MET A 168 14.01 19.70 0.23
C MET A 168 13.48 19.55 -1.20
N LYS A 169 13.44 18.32 -1.76
CA LYS A 169 12.84 18.11 -3.08
C LYS A 169 11.33 17.97 -2.94
N PRO A 170 10.52 18.87 -3.54
CA PRO A 170 9.07 18.74 -3.51
C PRO A 170 8.67 17.43 -4.21
N MET A 171 7.94 16.55 -3.50
CA MET A 171 7.24 15.45 -4.14
C MET A 171 6.09 16.06 -4.95
N ARG A 172 6.22 16.04 -6.27
CA ARG A 172 5.10 16.36 -7.17
C ARG A 172 4.21 15.13 -7.24
N ALA A 173 3.02 15.22 -6.64
CA ALA A 173 1.93 14.33 -7.02
C ALA A 173 1.45 14.79 -8.41
N TYR A 174 1.54 13.91 -9.41
CA TYR A 174 0.89 14.08 -10.70
C TYR A 174 -0.40 13.28 -10.71
#